data_AF-A0A0V1MJS0-F1
#
_entry.id   AF-A0A0V1MJS0-F1
#
_cell.length_a   1.000
_cell.length_b   1.000
_cell.length_c   1.000
_cell.angle_alpha   90.00
_cell.angle_beta   90.00
_cell.angle_gamma   90.00
#
_symmetry.space_group_name_H-M   'P 1'
#
loop_
_entity.id
_entity.type
_entity.pdbx_description
1 polymer ?
#
loop_
_entity_poly.entity_id
_entity_poly.type
_entity_poly.pdbx_seq_one_letter_code
_entity_poly.pdbx_strand_id
1 'polypeptide(L)'
;MWFVTNDCKLNLNWCIIMPLAKDLLHPDPEEEKRKCKLKRLVPHPKSYFMDIKCKGCFKITTVFSHAQTVVTCSGCNTVLCRPKGGKCHLTVKTKYRKKPF
;
A
#
# COMPACT_ATOMS: atom_id res chain seq x y z
N MET A 1 31.52 50.92 -6.83
CA MET A 1 30.97 51.99 -5.98
C MET A 1 29.46 51.74 -5.86
N TRP A 2 29.07 50.94 -4.85
CA TRP A 2 27.74 50.88 -4.19
C TRP A 2 26.51 50.56 -5.07
N PHE A 3 25.69 49.53 -4.85
CA PHE A 3 25.21 48.98 -3.59
C PHE A 3 24.95 47.47 -3.67
N VAL A 4 25.47 46.78 -2.65
CA VAL A 4 24.96 45.52 -2.13
C VAL A 4 23.72 45.84 -1.28
N THR A 5 22.58 45.26 -1.60
CA THR A 5 21.46 44.98 -0.68
C THR A 5 20.87 43.65 -1.14
N ASN A 6 21.31 42.51 -0.60
CA ASN A 6 20.76 41.88 0.60
C ASN A 6 19.30 42.23 0.92
N ASP A 7 18.54 41.15 1.09
CA ASP A 7 17.17 41.05 1.60
C ASP A 7 16.01 41.42 0.65
N CYS A 8 15.51 40.42 -0.06
CA CYS A 8 14.12 40.01 0.16
C CYS A 8 13.86 38.59 -0.37
N LYS A 9 13.48 37.71 0.56
CA LYS A 9 12.97 36.36 0.37
C LYS A 9 12.01 36.26 -0.81
N LEU A 10 12.51 35.85 -1.98
CA LEU A 10 11.65 35.32 -3.03
C LEU A 10 11.43 33.83 -2.75
N ASN A 11 10.20 33.53 -2.37
CA ASN A 11 9.61 32.20 -2.19
C ASN A 11 10.29 31.10 -3.02
N LEU A 12 10.85 30.11 -2.33
CA LEU A 12 11.35 28.82 -2.88
C LEU A 12 10.26 27.96 -3.56
N ASN A 13 9.09 28.51 -3.86
CA ASN A 13 7.94 27.79 -4.43
C ASN A 13 7.77 27.98 -5.95
N TRP A 14 8.75 28.55 -6.66
CA TRP A 14 8.65 28.78 -8.11
C TRP A 14 9.81 28.21 -8.95
N CYS A 15 10.44 27.12 -8.50
CA CYS A 15 11.19 26.22 -9.40
C CYS A 15 10.27 25.09 -9.90
N ILE A 16 9.24 25.47 -10.65
CA ILE A 16 8.41 24.58 -11.48
C ILE A 16 8.71 25.13 -12.90
N ILE A 17 9.22 24.45 -13.93
CA ILE A 17 9.03 23.09 -14.45
C ILE A 17 10.27 22.78 -15.32
N MET A 18 11.22 21.98 -14.87
CA MET A 18 12.05 21.20 -15.81
C MET A 18 11.49 19.78 -15.79
N PRO A 19 10.84 19.28 -16.86
CA PRO A 19 10.45 17.87 -16.92
C PRO A 19 11.67 16.93 -16.97
N LEU A 20 12.87 17.49 -17.16
CA LEU A 20 14.11 16.79 -17.46
C LEU A 20 14.88 16.31 -16.21
N ALA A 21 14.74 16.97 -15.06
CA ALA A 21 15.50 16.66 -13.85
C ALA A 21 14.68 15.76 -12.90
N LYS A 22 14.29 14.56 -13.36
CA LYS A 22 13.77 13.52 -12.47
C LYS A 22 14.91 12.62 -12.03
N ASP A 23 15.15 12.55 -10.71
CA ASP A 23 16.06 11.56 -10.14
C ASP A 23 15.47 10.15 -10.38
N LEU A 24 16.13 9.38 -11.25
CA LEU A 24 15.73 8.02 -11.61
C LEU A 24 16.20 6.99 -10.59
N LEU A 25 17.25 7.30 -9.81
CA LEU A 25 17.84 6.38 -8.84
C LEU A 25 17.12 6.47 -7.49
N HIS A 26 16.63 7.66 -7.13
CA HIS A 26 15.89 7.89 -5.89
C HIS A 26 14.52 8.54 -6.15
N PRO A 27 13.60 7.83 -6.83
CA PRO A 27 12.24 8.32 -7.01
C PRO A 27 11.52 8.48 -5.68
N ASP A 28 10.60 9.44 -5.61
CA ASP A 28 9.77 9.62 -4.42
C ASP A 28 8.90 8.37 -4.14
N PRO A 29 8.81 7.89 -2.88
CA PRO A 29 8.09 6.68 -2.54
C PRO A 29 6.58 6.75 -2.83
N GLU A 30 5.99 7.94 -2.90
CA GLU A 30 4.59 8.12 -3.31
C GLU A 30 4.41 7.88 -4.81
N GLU A 31 5.34 8.36 -5.63
CA GLU A 31 5.32 8.15 -7.08
C GLU A 31 5.47 6.67 -7.43
N GLU A 32 6.34 5.93 -6.74
CA GLU A 32 6.52 4.50 -6.95
C GLU A 32 5.29 3.67 -6.59
N LYS A 33 4.54 4.07 -5.55
CA LYS A 33 3.31 3.39 -5.14
C LYS A 33 2.22 3.49 -6.20
N ARG A 34 2.13 4.64 -6.88
CA ARG A 34 1.17 4.90 -7.98
C ARG A 34 1.48 4.06 -9.22
N LYS A 35 2.75 3.77 -9.50
CA LYS A 35 3.16 2.93 -10.65
C LYS A 35 2.56 1.50 -10.59
N CYS A 36 2.39 0.91 -11.78
CA CYS A 36 2.07 -0.51 -11.92
C CYS A 36 3.18 -1.38 -11.34
N LYS A 37 2.84 -2.56 -10.78
CA LYS A 37 3.81 -3.42 -10.07
C LYS A 37 5.06 -3.80 -10.87
N LEU A 38 4.93 -3.92 -12.21
CA LEU A 38 6.01 -4.26 -13.13
C LEU A 38 6.83 -3.04 -13.60
N LYS A 39 6.31 -1.82 -13.45
CA LYS A 39 6.94 -0.57 -13.91
C LYS A 39 7.62 0.21 -12.78
N ARG A 40 7.78 -0.41 -11.61
CA ARG A 40 8.54 0.15 -10.49
C ARG A 40 10.03 -0.06 -10.76
N LEU A 41 10.87 0.70 -10.05
CA LEU A 41 12.32 0.54 -10.14
C LEU A 41 12.71 -0.90 -9.79
N VAL A 42 12.17 -1.42 -8.68
CA VAL A 42 12.26 -2.83 -8.31
C VAL A 42 10.86 -3.47 -8.31
N PRO A 43 10.65 -4.55 -9.07
CA PRO A 43 9.35 -5.22 -9.12
C PRO A 43 9.08 -5.97 -7.81
N HIS A 44 7.92 -5.72 -7.21
CA HIS A 44 7.45 -6.45 -6.04
C HIS A 44 5.91 -6.56 -6.04
N PRO A 45 5.34 -7.61 -5.43
CA PRO A 45 3.90 -7.80 -5.38
C PRO A 45 3.19 -6.73 -4.53
N LYS A 46 1.93 -6.42 -4.86
CA LYS A 46 1.03 -5.58 -4.04
C LYS A 46 0.18 -6.42 -3.05
N SER A 47 0.22 -7.74 -3.18
CA SER A 47 -0.49 -8.69 -2.32
C SER A 47 0.27 -8.90 -1.00
N TYR A 48 -0.43 -9.44 0.00
CA TYR A 48 0.10 -9.66 1.35
C TYR A 48 -0.71 -10.74 2.05
N PHE A 49 -0.12 -11.34 3.08
CA PHE A 49 -0.83 -12.21 4.00
C PHE A 49 -1.39 -11.38 5.16
N MET A 50 -2.58 -11.75 5.61
CA MET A 50 -3.27 -11.10 6.71
C MET A 50 -3.77 -12.11 7.73
N ASP A 51 -3.72 -11.73 8.99
CA ASP A 51 -4.21 -12.49 10.13
C ASP A 51 -5.64 -12.01 10.43
N ILE A 52 -6.64 -12.83 10.15
CA ILE A 52 -8.06 -12.54 10.40
C ILE A 52 -8.47 -13.20 11.72
N LYS A 53 -9.11 -12.43 12.60
CA LYS A 53 -9.74 -12.94 13.83
C LYS A 53 -11.21 -13.32 13.57
N CYS A 54 -11.60 -14.60 13.71
CA CYS A 54 -13.04 -15.00 13.72
C CYS A 54 -13.70 -14.43 14.98
N LYS A 55 -14.97 -14.06 14.86
CA LYS A 55 -15.76 -13.58 16.00
C LYS A 55 -16.21 -14.66 16.97
N GLY A 56 -16.48 -15.86 16.47
CA GLY A 56 -16.94 -16.97 17.29
C GLY A 56 -15.79 -17.75 17.91
N CYS A 57 -14.83 -18.22 17.08
CA CYS A 57 -13.75 -19.10 17.52
C CYS A 57 -12.58 -18.33 18.21
N PHE A 58 -12.49 -16.99 18.09
CA PHE A 58 -11.33 -16.14 18.43
C PHE A 58 -9.96 -16.58 17.88
N LYS A 59 -9.91 -17.71 17.14
CA LYS A 59 -8.73 -18.19 16.45
C LYS A 59 -8.33 -17.21 15.35
N ILE A 60 -7.02 -17.05 15.24
CA ILE A 60 -6.38 -16.27 14.19
C ILE A 60 -6.10 -17.21 13.02
N THR A 61 -6.52 -16.80 11.82
CA THR A 61 -6.27 -17.55 10.59
C THR A 61 -5.48 -16.66 9.64
N THR A 62 -4.41 -17.20 9.08
CA THR A 62 -3.59 -16.53 8.06
C THR A 62 -4.25 -16.71 6.70
N VAL A 63 -4.60 -15.62 6.04
CA VAL A 63 -5.30 -15.61 4.75
C VAL A 63 -4.58 -14.72 3.76
N PHE A 64 -4.55 -15.11 2.49
CA PHE A 64 -4.00 -14.30 1.42
C PHE A 64 -4.98 -13.19 0.98
N SER A 65 -4.48 -11.99 0.71
CA SER A 65 -5.34 -10.83 0.40
C SER A 65 -6.16 -10.95 -0.89
N HIS A 66 -5.74 -11.78 -1.84
CA HIS A 66 -6.45 -12.07 -3.10
C HIS A 66 -6.79 -13.56 -3.18
N ALA A 67 -7.30 -14.15 -2.08
CA ALA A 67 -7.71 -15.54 -2.05
C ALA A 67 -8.76 -15.85 -3.14
N GLN A 68 -8.51 -16.91 -3.91
CA GLN A 68 -9.42 -17.39 -4.96
C GLN A 68 -10.49 -18.33 -4.42
N THR A 69 -10.22 -19.00 -3.29
CA THR A 69 -11.14 -19.93 -2.65
C THR A 69 -11.91 -19.23 -1.53
N VAL A 70 -13.06 -19.79 -1.17
CA VAL A 70 -13.78 -19.39 0.04
C VAL A 70 -12.99 -19.88 1.25
N VAL A 71 -12.64 -18.97 2.16
CA VAL A 71 -11.81 -19.31 3.34
C VAL A 71 -12.70 -19.41 4.57
N THR A 72 -12.52 -20.50 5.32
CA THR A 72 -13.37 -20.88 6.46
C THR A 72 -12.51 -21.00 7.75
N CYS A 73 -13.01 -20.57 8.93
CA CYS A 73 -12.30 -20.86 10.21
C CYS A 73 -12.36 -22.36 10.51
N SER A 74 -11.25 -22.95 10.93
CA SER A 74 -11.14 -24.35 11.37
C SER A 74 -11.96 -24.72 12.61
N GLY A 75 -12.40 -23.74 13.40
CA GLY A 75 -13.21 -23.96 14.61
C GLY A 75 -14.69 -23.61 14.44
N CYS A 76 -14.99 -22.39 13.98
CA CYS A 76 -16.37 -21.90 13.88
C CYS A 76 -17.06 -22.33 12.56
N ASN A 77 -16.35 -22.94 11.60
CA ASN A 77 -16.81 -23.23 10.22
C ASN A 77 -17.49 -22.05 9.49
N THR A 78 -17.32 -20.84 10.01
CA THR A 78 -17.84 -19.63 9.39
C THR A 78 -16.94 -19.17 8.25
N VAL A 79 -17.57 -18.66 7.20
CA VAL A 79 -16.88 -18.05 6.07
C VAL A 79 -16.26 -16.73 6.50
N LEU A 80 -14.93 -16.63 6.36
CA LEU A 80 -14.13 -15.46 6.73
C LEU A 80 -14.00 -14.47 5.56
N CYS A 81 -13.76 -14.98 4.36
CA CYS A 81 -13.74 -14.18 3.16
C CYS A 81 -14.30 -14.93 1.94
N ARG A 82 -14.87 -14.14 1.01
CA ARG A 82 -15.35 -14.59 -0.29
C ARG A 82 -14.41 -14.10 -1.39
N PRO A 83 -14.12 -14.92 -2.42
CA PRO A 83 -13.28 -14.50 -3.53
C PRO A 83 -13.94 -13.40 -4.36
N LYS A 84 -13.11 -12.54 -4.94
CA LYS A 84 -13.48 -11.49 -5.91
C LYS A 84 -12.39 -11.42 -6.98
N GLY A 85 -12.61 -10.68 -8.06
CA GLY A 85 -11.58 -10.43 -9.09
C GLY A 85 -10.35 -9.64 -8.59
N GLY A 86 -10.41 -9.07 -7.39
CA GLY A 86 -9.31 -8.34 -6.75
C GLY A 86 -9.09 -8.81 -5.32
N LYS A 87 -9.05 -7.87 -4.38
CA LYS A 87 -8.96 -8.22 -2.95
C LYS A 87 -10.21 -8.99 -2.52
N CYS A 88 -10.00 -10.02 -1.71
CA CYS A 88 -11.10 -10.84 -1.18
C CYS A 88 -12.06 -9.98 -0.33
N HIS A 89 -13.34 -10.32 -0.37
CA HIS A 89 -14.36 -9.68 0.44
C HIS A 89 -14.43 -10.34 1.81
N LEU A 90 -14.02 -9.61 2.84
CA LEU A 90 -14.10 -10.04 4.23
C LEU A 90 -15.56 -10.05 4.69
N THR A 91 -15.96 -11.05 5.46
CA THR A 91 -17.28 -11.09 6.09
C THR A 91 -17.42 -9.90 7.04
N VAL A 92 -18.61 -9.28 7.02
CA VAL A 92 -18.92 -8.09 7.82
C VAL A 92 -18.43 -8.32 9.24
N LYS A 93 -17.87 -7.25 9.84
CA LYS A 93 -17.55 -7.18 11.27
C LYS A 93 -16.21 -7.87 11.64
N THR A 94 -15.53 -8.62 10.77
CA THR A 94 -14.21 -9.25 11.05
C THR A 94 -13.04 -8.24 11.11
N LYS A 95 -12.08 -8.44 12.03
CA LYS A 95 -10.87 -7.60 12.15
C LYS A 95 -9.67 -8.35 11.56
N TYR A 96 -8.79 -7.64 10.86
CA TYR A 96 -7.56 -8.23 10.32
C TYR A 96 -6.32 -7.38 10.64
N ARG A 97 -5.17 -8.05 10.73
CA ARG A 97 -3.83 -7.45 10.83
C ARG A 97 -3.01 -7.88 9.61
N LYS A 98 -2.22 -6.98 9.02
CA LYS A 98 -1.26 -7.36 7.97
C LYS A 98 -0.06 -8.04 8.61
N LYS A 99 0.33 -9.20 8.12
CA LYS A 99 1.53 -9.89 8.59
C LYS A 99 2.75 -9.23 7.90
N PRO A 100 3.75 -8.73 8.67
CA PRO A 100 5.02 -8.36 8.05
C PRO A 100 5.66 -9.62 7.48
N PHE A 101 6.22 -9.51 6.27
CA PHE A 101 7.05 -10.55 5.69
C PHE A 101 8.40 -10.56 6.40
#